data_AF-A0A7Z9YYN7-F1
#
_entry.id   AF-A0A7Z9YYN7-F1
#
_cell.length_a   1.000
_cell.length_b   1.000
_cell.length_c   1.000
_cell.angle_alpha   90.00
_cell.angle_beta   90.00
_cell.angle_gamma   90.00
#
_symmetry.space_group_name_H-M   'P 1'
#
loop_
_entity.id
_entity.type
_entity.pdbx_description
1 polymer ?
#
loop_
_entity_poly.entity_id
_entity_poly.type
_entity_poly.pdbx_seq_one_letter_code
_entity_poly.pdbx_strand_id
1 'polypeptide(L)' 'MKKYPKELKESIIARMLPPNNISVPEIVRETGIPKDTLYTWRSKARRGN' A
#
# COMPACT_ATOMS: atom_id res chain seq x y z
N MET A 1 0.12 7.33 -18.17
CA MET A 1 -0.18 6.39 -17.06
C MET A 1 0.66 6.78 -15.85
N LYS A 2 0.05 7.13 -14.71
CA LYS A 2 0.80 7.42 -13.46
C LYS A 2 1.44 6.13 -12.96
N LYS A 3 2.68 5.87 -13.38
CA LYS A 3 3.52 4.80 -12.81
C LYS A 3 3.96 5.28 -11.44
N TYR A 4 3.32 4.78 -10.38
CA TYR A 4 3.87 4.94 -9.03
C TYR A 4 5.25 4.28 -9.00
N PRO A 5 6.27 4.96 -8.46
CA PRO A 5 7.59 4.34 -8.31
C PRO A 5 7.47 3.09 -7.45
N LYS A 6 8.21 2.04 -7.81
CA LYS A 6 8.20 0.75 -7.09
C LYS A 6 8.52 0.96 -5.61
N GLU A 7 9.50 1.80 -5.32
CA GLU A 7 9.93 2.13 -3.95
C GLU A 7 8.79 2.70 -3.10
N LEU A 8 7.96 3.58 -3.66
CA LEU A 8 6.80 4.15 -2.95
C LEU A 8 5.78 3.05 -2.67
N LYS A 9 5.49 2.21 -3.67
CA LYS A 9 4.56 1.09 -3.50
C LYS A 9 5.06 0.11 -2.43
N GLU A 10 6.34 -0.21 -2.42
CA GLU A 10 6.95 -1.13 -1.46
C GLU A 10 6.96 -0.55 -0.05
N SER A 11 7.31 0.73 0.11
CA SER A 11 7.24 1.45 1.39
C SER A 11 5.83 1.46 1.96
N ILE A 12 4.84 1.69 1.10
CA ILE A 12 3.42 1.71 1.47
C ILE A 12 2.93 0.30 1.84
N ILE A 13 3.32 -0.73 1.10
CA ILE A 13 3.00 -2.13 1.41
C ILE A 13 3.62 -2.55 2.74
N ALA A 14 4.89 -2.20 2.99
CA ALA A 14 5.58 -2.50 4.24
C ALA A 14 4.85 -1.87 5.44
N ARG A 15 4.29 -0.67 5.26
CA ARG A 15 3.46 0.00 6.28
C ARG A 15 2.10 -0.68 6.51
N MET A 16 1.48 -1.29 5.49
CA MET A 16 0.22 -2.03 5.61
C MET A 16 0.36 -3.44 6.21
N LEU A 17 1.59 -3.94 6.28
CA LEU A 17 1.90 -5.26 6.80
C LEU A 17 2.41 -5.15 8.24
N PRO A 18 2.35 -6.23 9.02
CA PRO A 18 3.07 -6.30 10.29
C PRO A 18 4.57 -6.02 10.05
N PRO A 19 5.24 -5.23 10.91
CA PRO A 19 4.82 -4.84 12.28
C PRO A 19 4.00 -3.55 12.40
N ASN A 20 3.96 -2.68 11.37
CA ASN A 20 3.30 -1.37 11.47
C ASN A 20 1.77 -1.46 11.41
N ASN A 21 1.24 -2.38 10.60
CA ASN A 21 -0.19 -2.68 10.46
C ASN A 21 -1.09 -1.44 10.22
N ILE A 22 -0.58 -0.45 9.49
CA ILE A 22 -1.26 0.81 9.23
C ILE A 22 -2.51 0.58 8.37
N SER A 23 -3.60 1.24 8.74
CA SER A 23 -4.88 1.16 8.04
C SER A 23 -4.81 1.84 6.68
N VAL A 24 -5.38 1.19 5.66
CA VAL A 24 -5.54 1.73 4.30
C VAL A 24 -6.04 3.18 4.28
N PRO A 25 -7.14 3.57 4.96
CA PRO A 25 -7.61 4.95 4.97
C PRO A 25 -6.61 5.99 5.51
N GLU A 26 -5.72 5.59 6.42
CA GLU A 26 -4.67 6.49 6.92
C GLU A 26 -3.61 6.76 5.83
N ILE A 27 -3.20 5.70 5.13
CA ILE A 27 -2.28 5.81 3.98
C ILE A 27 -2.92 6.60 2.84
N VAL A 28 -4.23 6.45 2.59
CA VAL A 28 -4.95 7.28 1.61
C VAL A 28 -4.80 8.77 1.98
N ARG A 29 -4.99 9.12 3.25
CA ARG A 29 -4.88 10.51 3.71
C ARG A 29 -3.47 11.07 3.58
N GLU A 30 -2.46 10.24 3.83
CA GLU A 30 -1.06 10.67 3.79
C GLU A 30 -0.50 10.74 2.36
N THR A 31 -0.84 9.76 1.53
CA THR A 31 -0.23 9.59 0.19
C THR A 31 -1.13 10.08 -0.95
N GLY A 32 -2.42 10.29 -0.68
CA GLY A 32 -3.44 10.61 -1.69
C GLY A 32 -3.76 9.45 -2.64
N ILE A 33 -3.26 8.24 -2.38
CA ILE A 33 -3.51 7.07 -3.23
C ILE A 33 -4.90 6.51 -2.95
N PRO A 34 -5.70 6.16 -3.98
CA PRO A 34 -7.01 5.56 -3.79
C PRO A 34 -6.95 4.26 -2.98
N LYS A 35 -7.93 4.09 -2.08
CA LYS A 35 -8.07 2.88 -1.26
C LYS A 35 -8.05 1.59 -2.09
N ASP A 36 -8.69 1.56 -3.27
CA ASP A 36 -8.73 0.41 -4.16
C ASP A 36 -7.33 -0.05 -4.62
N THR A 37 -6.46 0.91 -4.94
CA THR A 37 -5.07 0.64 -5.30
C THR A 37 -4.32 0.02 -4.13
N LEU A 38 -4.50 0.58 -2.94
CA LEU A 38 -3.85 0.12 -1.70
C LEU A 38 -4.33 -1.29 -1.30
N TYR A 39 -5.63 -1.57 -1.39
CA TYR A 39 -6.19 -2.91 -1.16
C TYR A 39 -5.63 -3.94 -2.16
N THR A 40 -5.52 -3.56 -3.44
CA THR A 40 -4.91 -4.41 -4.46
C THR A 40 -3.46 -4.72 -4.12
N TRP A 41 -2.69 -3.74 -3.65
CA TRP A 41 -1.30 -3.91 -3.26
C TRP A 41 -1.16 -4.81 -2.04
N ARG A 42 -1.97 -4.59 -0.99
CA ARG A 42 -2.01 -5.42 0.21
C ARG A 42 -2.37 -6.87 -0.11
N SER A 43 -3.33 -7.10 -1.01
CA SER A 43 -3.72 -8.44 -1.45
C SER A 43 -2.61 -9.13 -2.24
N LYS A 44 -1.96 -8.42 -3.18
CA LYS A 44 -0.80 -8.93 -3.91
C LYS A 44 0.37 -9.27 -2.99
N ALA A 45 0.64 -8.43 -2.00
CA ALA A 45 1.70 -8.67 -1.03
C ALA A 45 1.41 -9.90 -0.13
N ARG A 46 0.15 -10.10 0.29
CA ARG A 46 -0.25 -11.28 1.07
C ARG A 46 -0.33 -12.57 0.27
N ARG A 47 -0.58 -12.52 -1.05
CA ARG A 47 -0.58 -13.69 -1.94
C ARG A 47 0.83 -14.16 -2.34
N GLY A 48 1.87 -13.38 -2.04
CA GLY A 48 3.26 -13.67 -2.41
C GLY A 48 4.06 -14.43 -1.35
N ASN A 49 3.39 -15.03 -0.36
CA ASN A 49 3.97 -15.90 0.67
C ASN A 49 3.28 -17.26 0.62
#